data_AF-A0A919C3L1-F1
#
_entry.id   AF-A0A919C3L1-F1
#
_cell.length_a   1.000
_cell.length_b   1.000
_cell.length_c   1.000
_cell.angle_alpha   90.00
_cell.angle_beta   90.00
_cell.angle_gamma   90.00
#
_symmetry.space_group_name_H-M   'P 1'
#
loop_
_entity.id
_entity.type
_entity.pdbx_description
1 polymer ?
#
loop_
_entity_poly.entity_id
_entity_poly.type
_entity_poly.pdbx_seq_one_letter_code
_entity_poly.pdbx_strand_id
1 'polypeptide(L)' 'MSSPTRRTVHLTRTEHALPLPASLLDVAELLDTVRAELNRADRPVADAELRVVEGELLAFYDVPRAAVVTR' A
#
# COMPACT_ATOMS: atom_id res chain seq x y z
N MET A 1 17.42 6.85 -33.60
CA MET A 1 17.24 7.49 -32.28
C MET A 1 16.02 6.85 -31.63
N SER A 2 16.17 6.20 -30.48
CA SER A 2 15.07 5.54 -29.78
C SER A 2 14.26 6.59 -29.02
N SER A 3 13.01 6.82 -29.43
CA SER A 3 12.10 7.67 -28.67
C SER A 3 11.83 7.05 -27.29
N PRO A 4 11.81 7.84 -26.19
CA PRO A 4 11.52 7.30 -24.87
C PRO A 4 10.09 6.75 -24.85
N THR A 5 9.95 5.47 -24.57
CA THR A 5 8.64 4.83 -24.38
C THR A 5 8.00 5.43 -23.12
N ARG A 6 7.04 6.35 -23.31
CA ARG A 6 6.22 6.86 -22.20
C ARG A 6 5.13 5.83 -21.91
N ARG A 7 5.11 5.31 -20.67
CA ARG A 7 4.04 4.46 -20.16
C ARG A 7 3.33 5.20 -19.03
N THR A 8 2.04 5.45 -19.19
CA THR A 8 1.18 5.95 -18.12
C THR A 8 0.82 4.78 -17.21
N VAL A 9 1.09 4.92 -15.91
CA VAL A 9 0.72 3.93 -14.89
C VAL A 9 -0.26 4.59 -13.93
N HIS A 10 -1.36 3.92 -13.64
CA HIS A 10 -2.29 4.36 -12.59
C HIS A 10 -1.91 3.64 -11.31
N LEU A 11 -1.67 4.40 -10.24
CA LEU A 11 -1.42 3.87 -8.91
C LEU A 11 -2.64 4.14 -8.03
N THR A 12 -3.05 3.12 -7.28
CA THR A 12 -4.03 3.26 -6.20
C THR A 12 -3.27 3.24 -4.88
N ARG A 13 -3.43 4.30 -4.09
CA ARG A 13 -2.90 4.38 -2.74
C ARG A 13 -3.96 3.90 -1.75
N THR A 14 -3.62 2.91 -0.95
CA THR A 14 -4.46 2.42 0.15
C THR A 14 -3.88 2.89 1.47
N GLU A 15 -4.72 3.38 2.37
CA GLU A 15 -4.33 3.80 3.71
C GLU A 15 -5.22 3.10 4.75
N HIS A 16 -4.59 2.54 5.77
CA HIS A 16 -5.23 1.99 6.95
C HIS A 16 -4.81 2.81 8.16
N ALA A 17 -5.78 3.26 8.95
CA ALA A 17 -5.56 4.07 10.13
C ALA A 17 -5.96 3.30 11.38
N LEU A 18 -5.11 3.34 12.40
CA LEU A 18 -5.36 2.78 13.72
C LEU A 18 -5.19 3.88 14.78
N PRO A 19 -6.26 4.30 15.48
CA PRO A 19 -6.17 5.32 16.52
C PRO A 19 -5.24 4.90 17.68
N LEU A 20 -4.47 5.85 18.21
CA LEU A 20 -3.59 5.64 19.36
C LEU A 20 -4.16 6.27 20.66
N PRO A 21 -3.89 5.67 21.82
CA PRO A 21 -3.12 4.44 22.02
C PRO A 21 -3.89 3.19 21.58
N ALA A 22 -3.24 2.34 20.78
CA ALA A 22 -3.77 1.05 20.36
C ALA A 22 -3.14 -0.09 21.16
N SER A 23 -3.85 -1.21 21.27
CA SER A 23 -3.23 -2.41 21.85
C SER A 23 -2.22 -3.01 20.86
N LEU A 24 -1.25 -3.77 21.37
CA LEU A 24 -0.31 -4.50 20.50
C LEU A 24 -1.01 -5.53 19.61
N LEU A 25 -2.18 -6.04 20.05
CA LEU A 25 -2.99 -6.95 19.25
C LEU A 25 -3.58 -6.21 18.03
N ASP A 26 -4.17 -5.03 18.23
CA ASP A 26 -4.73 -4.24 17.13
C ASP A 26 -3.65 -3.84 16.12
N VAL A 27 -2.45 -3.51 16.62
CA VAL A 27 -1.29 -3.24 15.75
C VAL A 27 -0.89 -4.48 14.96
N ALA A 28 -0.87 -5.67 15.57
CA ALA A 28 -0.56 -6.91 14.88
C ALA A 28 -1.60 -7.25 13.80
N GLU A 29 -2.89 -7.07 14.09
CA GLU A 29 -3.98 -7.27 13.13
C GLU A 29 -3.90 -6.31 11.93
N LEU A 30 -3.56 -5.05 12.18
CA LEU A 30 -3.29 -4.07 11.12
C LEU A 30 -2.15 -4.55 10.21
N LEU A 31 -1.02 -4.97 10.78
CA LEU A 31 0.14 -5.42 10.00
C LEU A 31 -0.16 -6.70 9.21
N ASP A 32 -0.91 -7.63 9.81
CA ASP A 32 -1.35 -8.85 9.14
C ASP A 32 -2.30 -8.55 7.97
N THR A 33 -3.19 -7.57 8.13
CA THR A 33 -4.08 -7.09 7.07
C THR A 33 -3.30 -6.51 5.90
N VAL A 34 -2.38 -5.58 6.18
CA VAL A 34 -1.53 -4.95 5.15
C VAL A 34 -0.69 -6.00 4.42
N ARG A 35 -0.07 -6.93 5.15
CA ARG A 35 0.69 -8.03 4.55
C ARG A 35 -0.19 -8.91 3.66
N ALA A 36 -1.39 -9.26 4.10
CA ALA A 36 -2.31 -10.07 3.32
C ALA A 36 -2.76 -9.35 2.03
N GLU A 37 -2.99 -8.03 2.09
CA GLU A 37 -3.35 -7.24 0.91
C GLU A 37 -2.21 -7.12 -0.10
N LEU A 38 -1.00 -6.83 0.35
CA LEU A 38 0.19 -6.80 -0.53
C LEU A 38 0.46 -8.17 -1.16
N ASN A 39 0.33 -9.25 -0.39
CA ASN A 39 0.47 -10.61 -0.92
C ASN A 39 -0.60 -10.91 -1.99
N ARG A 40 -1.86 -10.50 -1.80
CA ARG A 40 -2.91 -10.65 -2.83
C ARG A 40 -2.63 -9.84 -4.09
N ALA A 41 -1.89 -8.73 -3.95
CA ALA A 41 -1.47 -7.89 -5.07
C ALA A 41 -0.14 -8.33 -5.71
N ASP A 42 0.45 -9.45 -5.28
CA ASP A 42 1.78 -9.93 -5.69
C ASP A 42 2.88 -8.88 -5.46
N ARG A 43 2.80 -8.19 -4.31
CA ARG A 43 3.73 -7.13 -3.91
C ARG A 43 4.51 -7.52 -2.64
N PRO A 44 5.80 -7.13 -2.55
CA PRO A 44 6.57 -7.33 -1.33
C PRO A 44 6.04 -6.44 -0.20
N VAL A 45 6.12 -6.94 1.03
CA VAL A 45 5.75 -6.18 2.25
C VAL A 45 6.57 -4.90 2.41
N ALA A 46 7.79 -4.87 1.85
CA ALA A 46 8.65 -3.69 1.85
C ALA A 46 8.05 -2.48 1.09
N ASP A 47 6.98 -2.67 0.31
CA ASP A 47 6.26 -1.58 -0.34
C ASP A 47 5.29 -0.86 0.62
N ALA A 48 5.04 -1.40 1.82
CA ALA A 48 4.28 -0.70 2.86
C ALA A 48 5.17 0.26 3.65
N GLU A 49 4.60 1.42 3.96
CA GLU A 49 5.16 2.39 4.89
C GLU A 49 4.26 2.51 6.13
N LEU A 50 4.89 2.72 7.29
CA LEU A 50 4.22 2.97 8.56
C LEU A 50 4.59 4.37 9.06
N ARG A 51 3.59 5.18 9.43
CA ARG A 51 3.79 6.52 9.98
C ARG A 51 2.86 6.76 11.16
N VAL A 52 3.31 7.53 12.14
CA VAL A 52 2.44 8.03 13.20
C VAL A 52 2.12 9.49 12.90
N VAL A 53 0.84 9.82 12.76
CA VAL A 53 0.36 11.16 12.39
C VAL A 53 -0.85 11.49 13.25
N GLU A 54 -0.83 12.64 13.92
CA GLU A 54 -2.00 13.18 14.67
C GLU A 54 -2.65 12.21 15.68
N GLY A 55 -1.86 11.29 16.25
CA GLY A 55 -2.38 10.29 17.18
C GLY A 55 -2.95 9.04 16.50
N GLU A 56 -2.63 8.80 15.24
CA GLU A 56 -2.98 7.58 14.51
C GLU A 56 -1.72 6.89 13.99
N LEU A 57 -1.73 5.55 13.98
CA LEU A 57 -0.79 4.74 13.23
C LEU A 57 -1.37 4.49 11.84
N LEU A 58 -0.72 5.04 10.82
CA LEU A 58 -1.06 4.88 9.43
C LEU A 58 -0.16 3.84 8.77
N ALA A 59 -0.77 2.85 8.13
CA ALA A 59 -0.12 1.95 7.20
C ALA A 59 -0.60 2.22 5.79
N PHE A 60 0.30 2.50 4.86
CA PHE A 60 -0.09 2.80 3.48
C PHE A 60 0.85 2.16 2.48
N TYR A 61 0.31 1.89 1.29
CA TYR A 61 1.05 1.28 0.19
C TYR A 61 0.38 1.64 -1.15
N ASP A 62 1.17 1.59 -2.22
CA ASP A 62 0.69 1.85 -3.58
C ASP A 62 0.63 0.55 -4.39
N VAL A 63 -0.54 0.26 -4.97
CA VAL A 63 -0.70 -0.86 -5.90
C VAL A 63 -0.98 -0.31 -7.30
N PRO A 64 -0.24 -0.74 -8.34
CA PRO A 64 -0.57 -0.38 -9.69
C PRO A 64 -1.93 -0.96 -10.05
N ARG A 65 -2.85 -0.06 -10.43
CA ARG A 65 -4.09 -0.46 -11.07
C ARG A 65 -3.71 -1.03 -12.42
N ALA A 66 -3.99 -2.31 -12.66
CA ALA A 66 -3.81 -2.90 -13.97
C ALA A 66 -4.65 -2.12 -14.99
N ALA A 67 -4.01 -1.21 -15.72
CA ALA A 67 -4.58 -0.69 -16.95
C ALA A 67 -4.50 -1.83 -17.95
N VAL A 68 -5.62 -2.51 -18.19
CA VAL A 68 -5.78 -3.38 -19.34
C VAL A 68 -5.58 -2.50 -20.57
N VAL A 69 -4.36 -2.47 -21.11
CA VAL A 69 -4.10 -1.85 -22.40
C VAL A 69 -4.47 -2.90 -23.43
N THR A 70 -5.74 -2.90 -23.83
CA THR A 70 -6.18 -3.59 -25.04
C THR A 70 -5.51 -2.88 -26.22
N ARG A 71 -4.64 -3.60 -26.94
CA ARG A 71 -4.12 -3.20 -28.25
C ARG A 71 -5.11 -3.58 -29.33
#